data_AF-A0A843I9D0-F1
#
_entry.id   AF-A0A843I9D0-F1
#
_cell.length_a   1.000
_cell.length_b   1.000
_cell.length_c   1.000
_cell.angle_alpha   90.00
_cell.angle_beta   90.00
_cell.angle_gamma   90.00
#
_symmetry.space_group_name_H-M   'P 1'
#
loop_
_entity.id
_entity.type
_entity.pdbx_description
1 polymer ?
#
loop_
_entity_poly.entity_id
_entity_poly.type
_entity_poly.pdbx_seq_one_letter_code
_entity_poly.pdbx_strand_id
1 'polypeptide(L)' 'KGKELTPEVLDELSNVTSGVPPVIGPTPNLIGCLQAMEAFKIITGVGKVTAAPEILTFDLLNLNSFSIEEI' A
#
# COMPACT_ATOMS: atom_id res chain seq x y z
N LYS A 1 20.76 5.08 -6.03
CA LYS A 1 21.97 5.61 -5.34
C LYS A 1 21.53 6.06 -3.95
N GLY A 2 22.14 5.56 -2.88
CA GLY A 2 21.81 6.01 -1.52
C GLY A 2 22.36 7.41 -1.24
N LYS A 3 21.65 8.20 -0.42
CA LYS A 3 22.22 9.42 0.22
C LYS A 3 23.08 8.99 1.41
N GLU A 4 24.15 9.72 1.70
CA GLU A 4 24.89 9.53 2.96
C GLU A 4 24.04 9.98 4.15
N LEU A 5 24.19 9.30 5.30
CA LEU A 5 23.47 9.59 6.54
C LEU A 5 24.01 10.87 7.20
N THR A 6 23.73 12.02 6.59
CA THR A 6 24.04 13.33 7.14
C THR A 6 22.97 13.76 8.17
N PRO A 7 23.28 14.73 9.05
CA PRO A 7 22.29 15.29 9.98
C PRO A 7 21.04 15.83 9.27
N GLU A 8 21.19 16.39 8.07
CA GLU A 8 20.08 16.87 7.23
C GLU A 8 19.19 15.73 6.73
N VAL A 9 19.79 14.61 6.32
CA VAL A 9 19.05 13.41 5.90
C VAL A 9 18.31 12.78 7.07
N LEU A 10 18.89 12.80 8.27
CA LEU A 10 18.24 12.36 9.51
C LEU A 10 17.03 13.25 9.87
N ASP A 11 17.13 14.56 9.65
CA ASP A 11 16.03 15.50 9.88
C ASP A 11 14.92 15.37 8.82
N GLU A 12 15.26 15.20 7.54
CA GLU A 12 14.32 14.84 6.47
C GLU A 12 13.58 13.54 6.80
N LEU A 13 14.30 12.52 7.27
CA LEU A 13 13.74 11.22 7.62
C LEU A 13 12.86 11.30 8.88
N SER A 14 13.25 12.13 9.85
CA SER A 14 12.44 12.43 11.03
C SER A 14 11.09 13.00 10.59
N ASN A 15 11.06 13.98 9.69
CA ASN A 15 9.81 14.57 9.18
C ASN A 15 8.89 13.59 8.43
N VAL A 16 9.45 12.55 7.81
CA VAL A 16 8.67 11.47 7.16
C VAL A 16 8.15 10.46 8.19
N THR A 17 8.85 10.27 9.31
CA THR A 17 8.55 9.25 10.33
C THR A 17 7.78 9.81 11.54
N SER A 18 7.70 11.12 11.71
CA SER A 18 7.25 11.78 12.94
C SER A 18 5.74 12.04 13.05
N GLY A 19 4.90 11.32 12.31
CA GLY A 19 3.46 11.46 12.41
C GLY A 19 2.74 10.17 12.05
N VAL A 20 1.63 9.88 12.74
CA VAL A 20 0.66 8.92 12.20
C VAL A 20 0.21 9.49 10.86
N PRO A 21 0.44 8.80 9.73
CA PRO A 21 -0.01 9.29 8.44
C PRO A 21 -1.50 9.62 8.53
N PRO A 22 -1.97 10.77 8.01
CA PRO A 22 -3.38 11.09 8.03
C PRO A 22 -4.13 10.03 7.22
N VAL A 23 -4.74 9.07 7.90
CA VAL A 23 -5.57 8.06 7.27
C VAL A 23 -6.96 8.64 7.06
N ILE A 24 -7.47 8.56 5.84
CA ILE A 24 -8.89 8.78 5.60
C ILE A 24 -9.61 7.63 6.31
N GLY A 25 -10.45 7.91 7.31
CA GLY A 25 -11.05 6.90 8.20
C GLY A 25 -11.53 5.58 7.56
N PRO A 26 -12.18 5.59 6.37
CA PRO A 26 -12.58 4.36 5.67
C PRO A 26 -11.44 3.56 4.98
N THR A 27 -10.24 4.13 4.78
CA THR A 27 -9.14 3.47 4.06
C THR A 27 -8.80 2.09 4.62
N PRO A 28 -8.56 1.92 5.94
CA PRO A 28 -8.16 0.62 6.47
C PRO A 28 -9.26 -0.45 6.32
N ASN A 29 -10.53 -0.04 6.37
CA ASN A 29 -11.66 -0.95 6.16
C ASN A 29 -11.67 -1.51 4.73
N LEU A 30 -11.52 -0.64 3.73
CA LEU A 30 -11.49 -1.05 2.32
C LEU A 30 -10.30 -1.96 2.03
N ILE A 31 -9.10 -1.58 2.50
CA ILE A 31 -7.90 -2.39 2.32
C ILE A 31 -8.04 -3.75 3.02
N GLY A 32 -8.62 -3.80 4.22
CA GLY A 32 -8.87 -5.06 4.94
C GLY A 32 -9.80 -6.00 4.16
N CYS A 33 -10.88 -5.48 3.56
CA CYS A 33 -11.76 -6.27 2.71
C CYS A 33 -11.03 -6.83 1.47
N LEU A 34 -10.19 -6.03 0.82
CA LEU A 34 -9.41 -6.48 -0.34
C LEU A 34 -8.42 -7.59 0.04
N GLN A 35 -7.71 -7.44 1.17
CA GLN A 35 -6.78 -8.45 1.67
C GLN A 35 -7.51 -9.74 2.08
N ALA A 36 -8.69 -9.65 2.69
CA ALA A 36 -9.50 -10.82 3.03
C ALA A 36 -9.91 -11.60 1.79
N MET A 37 -10.22 -10.92 0.68
CA MET A 37 -10.51 -11.57 -0.61
C MET A 37 -9.27 -12.25 -1.20
N GLU A 38 -8.07 -11.67 -1.09
CA GLU A 38 -6.83 -12.38 -1.49
C GLU A 38 -6.63 -13.65 -0.66
N ALA A 39 -6.83 -13.58 0.66
CA ALA A 39 -6.74 -14.75 1.54
C ALA A 39 -7.75 -15.84 1.15
N PHE A 40 -8.99 -15.45 0.81
CA PHE A 40 -10.00 -16.39 0.29
C PHE A 40 -9.53 -17.10 -0.98
N LYS A 41 -8.98 -16.36 -1.95
CA LYS A 41 -8.44 -16.94 -3.21
C LYS A 41 -7.30 -17.92 -2.94
N ILE A 42 -6.40 -17.58 -2.01
CA ILE A 42 -5.29 -18.44 -1.59
C ILE A 42 -5.80 -19.74 -0.95
N ILE A 43 -6.76 -19.64 -0.03
CA ILE A 43 -7.28 -20.80 0.73
C ILE A 43 -8.09 -21.73 -0.17
N THR A 44 -8.94 -21.18 -1.03
CA THR A 44 -9.88 -21.97 -1.84
C THR A 44 -9.32 -22.41 -3.18
N GLY A 45 -8.26 -21.76 -3.68
CA GLY A 45 -7.73 -21.96 -5.02
C GLY A 45 -8.65 -21.43 -6.13
N VAL A 46 -9.67 -20.64 -5.79
CA VAL A 46 -10.62 -20.07 -6.76
C VAL A 46 -10.20 -18.65 -7.14
N GLY A 47 -10.04 -18.39 -8.45
CA GLY A 47 -9.68 -17.09 -9.00
C GLY A 47 -8.16 -16.89 -9.18
N LYS A 48 -7.77 -15.69 -9.65
CA LYS A 48 -6.36 -15.30 -9.83
C LYS A 48 -5.89 -14.52 -8.60
N VAL A 49 -4.87 -15.01 -7.90
CA VAL A 49 -4.23 -14.30 -6.78
C VAL A 49 -3.37 -13.17 -7.33
N THR A 50 -3.44 -11.98 -6.71
CA THR A 50 -2.52 -10.88 -7.01
C THR A 50 -1.29 -11.06 -6.13
N ALA A 51 -0.15 -11.35 -6.75
CA ALA A 51 1.11 -11.59 -6.05
C ALA A 51 2.26 -10.93 -6.83
N ALA A 52 3.41 -10.77 -6.18
CA ALA A 52 4.59 -10.18 -6.80
C ALA A 52 4.90 -10.83 -8.17
N PRO A 53 5.18 -10.04 -9.22
CA PRO A 53 5.45 -8.59 -9.21
C PRO A 53 4.21 -7.67 -9.28
N GLU A 54 3.00 -8.22 -9.32
CA GLU A 54 1.75 -7.45 -9.44
C GLU A 54 1.36 -6.80 -8.09
N ILE A 55 1.12 -5.49 -8.09
CA ILE A 55 0.58 -4.70 -6.97
C ILE A 55 -0.82 -4.21 -7.34
N LEU A 56 -1.78 -4.41 -6.43
CA LEU A 56 -3.07 -3.72 -6.49
C LEU A 56 -2.93 -2.33 -5.87
N THR A 57 -3.08 -1.31 -6.70
CA THR A 57 -3.10 0.10 -6.29
C THR A 57 -4.55 0.59 -6.21
N PHE A 58 -4.84 1.39 -5.19
CA PHE A 58 -6.15 2.02 -4.98
C PHE A 58 -5.96 3.45 -4.51
N ASP A 59 -6.42 4.41 -5.30
CA ASP A 59 -6.46 5.82 -4.94
C ASP A 59 -7.87 6.22 -4.50
N LEU A 60 -7.99 6.60 -3.23
CA LEU A 60 -9.25 7.01 -2.59
C LEU A 60 -9.83 8.30 -3.13
N LEU A 61 -8.99 9.20 -3.65
CA LEU A 61 -9.42 10.48 -4.21
C LEU A 61 -9.94 10.31 -5.64
N ASN A 62 -9.61 9.18 -6.27
CA ASN A 62 -10.08 8.78 -7.58
C ASN A 62 -10.74 7.41 -7.50
N LEU A 63 -12.03 7.33 -7.15
CA LEU A 63 -12.75 6.07 -6.94
C LEU A 63 -12.78 5.11 -8.17
N ASN A 64 -12.31 5.55 -9.33
CA ASN A 64 -12.14 4.73 -10.54
C ASN A 64 -10.75 4.09 -10.67
N SER A 65 -9.89 4.18 -9.65
CA SER A 65 -8.43 3.94 -9.75
C SER A 65 -7.94 2.57 -9.28
N PHE A 66 -8.76 1.52 -9.39
CA PHE A 66 -8.22 0.17 -9.19
C PHE A 66 -7.29 -0.17 -10.37
N SER A 67 -5.99 -0.14 -10.13
CA SER A 67 -4.96 -0.53 -11.11
C SER A 67 -4.15 -1.71 -10.57
N ILE A 68 -3.70 -2.56 -11.50
CA ILE A 68 -2.65 -3.54 -11.24
C ILE A 68 -1.40 -3.00 -11.89
N GLU A 69 -0.35 -2.78 -11.09
CA GLU A 69 0.94 -2.26 -11.52
C GLU A 69 2.03 -3.32 -11.29
N GLU A 70 3.01 -3.40 -12.18
CA GLU A 70 4.19 -4.26 -12.02
C GLU A 70 5.38 -3.45 -11.47
N ILE A 71 6.12 -4.02 -10.52
CA ILE A 71 7.34 -3.43 -9.95
C ILE A 71 8.59 -3.85 -10.73
#